data_AF-A0A556SQW3-F1
#
_entry.id   AF-A0A556SQW3-F1
#
_cell.length_a   1.000
_cell.length_b   1.000
_cell.length_c   1.000
_cell.angle_alpha   90.00
_cell.angle_beta   90.00
_cell.angle_gamma   90.00
#
_symmetry.space_group_name_H-M   'P 1'
#
loop_
_entity.id
_entity.type
_entity.pdbx_description
1 polymer ?
#
loop_
_entity_poly.entity_id
_entity_poly.type
_entity_poly.pdbx_seq_one_letter_code
_entity_poly.pdbx_strand_id
1 'polypeptide(L)'
;MKFKFTALVFMLTFVQTTLANTAVVAVQHFPNPSTMSQALQPLVSGEPSPFWNDHPKINAEWHQWVDTIAAQTLKTLPTLKERMQVSVTATQLGNVNAFMVTSKTIAPYNQNRILLHYNSHSRRYHHDK
;
A
#
# COMPACT_ATOMS: atom_id res chain seq x y z
N MET A 1 32.12 -56.90 -38.32
CA MET A 1 31.99 -55.78 -39.26
C MET A 1 30.65 -55.87 -40.00
N LYS A 2 29.73 -54.94 -39.71
CA LYS A 2 28.67 -54.35 -40.58
C LYS A 2 27.63 -53.65 -39.68
N PHE A 3 27.76 -52.34 -39.54
CA PHE A 3 26.76 -51.45 -38.93
C PHE A 3 25.55 -51.30 -39.87
N LYS A 4 24.34 -51.32 -39.32
CA LYS A 4 23.17 -50.64 -39.91
C LYS A 4 22.44 -49.83 -38.84
N PHE A 5 22.59 -48.51 -38.97
CA PHE A 5 21.85 -47.43 -38.32
C PHE A 5 20.40 -47.43 -38.80
N THR A 6 19.41 -47.59 -37.90
CA THR A 6 18.00 -47.08 -37.96
C THR A 6 17.22 -47.75 -36.83
N ALA A 7 16.45 -47.11 -35.95
CA ALA A 7 16.10 -45.73 -35.77
C ALA A 7 16.01 -45.49 -34.24
N LEU A 8 16.88 -44.60 -33.78
CA LEU A 8 16.63 -43.75 -32.62
C LEU A 8 15.33 -42.96 -32.87
N VAL A 9 14.69 -42.55 -31.79
CA VAL A 9 13.59 -41.56 -31.74
C VAL A 9 12.21 -42.17 -31.98
N PHE A 10 11.49 -42.45 -30.90
CA PHE A 10 10.11 -41.96 -30.70
C PHE A 10 9.73 -42.14 -29.21
N MET A 11 10.62 -41.71 -28.30
CA MET A 11 10.20 -41.33 -26.96
C MET A 11 9.50 -39.98 -27.14
N LEU A 12 8.20 -40.05 -27.47
CA LEU A 12 7.33 -38.90 -27.67
C LEU A 12 7.12 -38.23 -26.32
N THR A 13 8.08 -37.41 -25.90
CA THR A 13 7.91 -36.43 -24.82
C THR A 13 6.83 -35.46 -25.28
N PHE A 14 5.59 -35.73 -24.90
CA PHE A 14 4.50 -34.77 -24.98
C PHE A 14 4.77 -33.70 -23.92
N VAL A 15 5.66 -32.75 -24.24
CA VAL A 15 5.75 -31.50 -23.49
C VAL A 15 4.50 -30.72 -23.84
N GLN A 16 3.45 -30.86 -23.02
CA GLN A 16 2.30 -29.98 -23.09
C GLN A 16 2.75 -28.60 -22.57
N THR A 17 3.17 -27.73 -23.48
CA THR A 17 3.26 -26.29 -23.20
C THR A 17 1.84 -25.77 -23.04
N THR A 18 1.37 -25.63 -21.79
CA THR A 18 0.22 -24.80 -21.48
C THR A 18 0.61 -23.36 -21.79
N LEU A 19 0.27 -22.86 -22.98
CA LEU A 19 0.27 -21.42 -23.21
C LEU A 19 -0.79 -20.85 -22.27
N ALA A 20 -0.36 -20.15 -21.23
CA ALA A 20 -1.26 -19.38 -20.39
C ALA A 20 -2.00 -18.41 -21.33
N ASN A 21 -3.30 -18.66 -21.52
CA ASN A 21 -4.15 -17.86 -22.39
C ASN A 21 -4.37 -16.51 -21.68
N THR A 22 -3.40 -15.61 -21.83
CA THR A 22 -3.42 -14.31 -21.16
C THR A 22 -4.38 -13.43 -21.93
N ALA A 23 -5.62 -13.31 -21.44
CA ALA A 23 -6.58 -12.40 -22.03
C ALA A 23 -6.04 -10.97 -21.93
N VAL A 24 -5.85 -10.30 -23.07
CA VAL A 24 -5.52 -8.87 -23.10
C VAL A 24 -6.76 -8.11 -22.65
N VAL A 25 -6.73 -7.59 -21.42
CA VAL A 25 -7.80 -6.75 -20.89
C VAL A 25 -7.52 -5.31 -21.31
N ALA A 26 -8.46 -4.72 -22.06
CA ALA A 26 -8.38 -3.31 -22.43
C ALA A 26 -8.59 -2.41 -21.19
N VAL A 27 -7.89 -1.28 -21.15
CA VAL A 27 -8.10 -0.26 -20.12
C VAL A 27 -9.53 0.25 -20.19
N GLN A 28 -10.26 0.18 -19.08
CA GLN A 28 -11.63 0.66 -18.97
C GLN A 28 -11.66 2.02 -18.26
N HIS A 29 -12.46 2.95 -18.78
CA HIS A 29 -12.73 4.22 -18.14
C HIS A 29 -14.09 4.14 -17.46
N PHE A 30 -14.11 4.31 -16.14
CA PHE A 30 -15.33 4.30 -15.36
C PHE A 30 -15.78 5.73 -15.07
N PRO A 31 -17.07 6.06 -15.25
CA PRO A 31 -17.58 7.36 -14.83
C PRO A 31 -17.60 7.47 -13.31
N ASN A 32 -17.60 8.70 -12.80
CA ASN A 32 -17.79 8.94 -11.37
C ASN A 32 -19.14 8.35 -10.90
N PRO A 33 -19.19 7.69 -9.73
CA PRO A 33 -20.45 7.20 -9.17
C PRO A 33 -21.43 8.35 -8.88
N SER A 34 -22.69 8.18 -9.27
CA SER A 34 -23.75 9.18 -9.05
C SER A 34 -24.14 9.37 -7.58
N THR A 35 -23.80 8.40 -6.72
CA THR A 35 -24.07 8.41 -5.27
C THR A 35 -22.98 9.13 -4.46
N MET A 36 -21.96 9.68 -5.13
CA MET A 36 -20.83 10.33 -4.47
C MET A 36 -21.19 11.75 -3.99
N SER A 37 -20.65 12.14 -2.84
CA SER A 37 -20.76 13.52 -2.36
C SER A 37 -19.92 14.48 -3.22
N GLN A 38 -20.38 15.72 -3.34
CA GLN A 38 -19.67 16.76 -4.11
C GLN A 38 -18.23 16.98 -3.61
N ALA A 39 -17.99 16.85 -2.30
CA ALA A 39 -16.66 16.98 -1.71
C ALA A 39 -15.67 15.86 -2.12
N LEU A 40 -16.17 14.68 -2.49
CA LEU A 40 -15.35 13.55 -2.92
C LEU A 40 -15.08 13.55 -4.43
N GLN A 41 -15.94 14.18 -5.23
CA GLN A 41 -15.81 14.22 -6.70
C GLN A 41 -14.39 14.60 -7.19
N PRO A 42 -13.77 15.70 -6.72
CA PRO A 42 -12.44 16.09 -7.21
C PRO A 42 -11.33 15.11 -6.79
N LEU A 43 -11.54 14.33 -5.72
CA LEU A 43 -10.57 13.33 -5.26
C LEU A 43 -10.59 12.07 -6.12
N VAL A 44 -11.75 11.74 -6.70
CA VAL A 44 -11.92 10.54 -7.53
C VAL A 44 -11.61 10.78 -8.99
N SER A 45 -11.92 11.97 -9.51
CA SER A 45 -11.57 12.36 -10.88
C SER A 45 -10.13 12.86 -11.02
N GLY A 46 -9.37 12.94 -9.92
CA GLY A 46 -8.00 13.44 -9.93
C GLY A 46 -6.99 12.40 -10.43
N GLU A 47 -5.80 12.87 -10.78
CA GLU A 47 -4.68 12.00 -11.08
C GLU A 47 -4.16 11.29 -9.81
N PRO A 48 -3.69 10.03 -9.92
CA PRO A 48 -3.01 9.36 -8.82
C PRO A 48 -1.82 10.17 -8.30
N SER A 49 -1.51 10.02 -7.01
CA SER A 49 -0.32 10.63 -6.42
C SER A 49 0.94 10.25 -7.22
N PRO A 50 1.89 11.16 -7.51
CA PRO A 50 3.05 10.87 -8.36
C PRO A 50 3.85 9.62 -7.96
N PHE A 51 3.89 9.30 -6.66
CA PHE A 51 4.61 8.15 -6.11
C PHE A 51 3.80 6.84 -6.07
N TRP A 52 2.57 6.81 -6.61
CA TRP A 52 1.64 5.67 -6.47
C TRP A 52 2.21 4.36 -7.04
N ASN A 53 3.05 4.46 -8.08
CA ASN A 53 3.64 3.33 -8.79
C ASN A 53 5.18 3.31 -8.66
N ASP A 54 5.72 3.90 -7.60
CA ASP A 54 7.15 3.80 -7.33
C ASP A 54 7.49 2.38 -6.89
N HIS A 55 8.60 1.84 -7.42
CA HIS A 55 9.08 0.50 -7.08
C HIS A 55 10.56 0.53 -6.64
N PRO A 56 10.86 1.05 -5.42
CA PRO A 56 12.20 0.94 -4.86
C PRO A 56 12.66 -0.52 -4.86
N LYS A 57 13.93 -0.75 -5.21
CA LYS A 57 14.47 -2.08 -5.46
C LYS A 57 15.27 -2.61 -4.28
N ILE A 58 15.93 -1.71 -3.57
CA ILE A 58 16.82 -2.06 -2.45
C ILE A 58 16.36 -1.39 -1.16
N ASN A 59 16.82 -1.93 -0.03
CA ASN A 59 16.45 -1.45 1.30
C ASN A 59 16.74 0.06 1.49
N ALA A 60 17.89 0.56 1.02
CA ALA A 60 18.24 1.98 1.15
C ALA A 60 17.25 2.90 0.42
N GLU A 61 16.83 2.53 -0.79
CA GLU A 61 15.85 3.28 -1.57
C GLU A 61 14.48 3.26 -0.90
N TRP A 62 14.08 2.13 -0.31
CA TRP A 62 12.84 2.03 0.46
C TRP A 62 12.83 2.95 1.68
N HIS A 63 13.93 2.98 2.45
CA HIS A 63 14.05 3.87 3.60
C HIS A 63 13.92 5.34 3.18
N GLN A 64 14.69 5.75 2.17
CA GLN A 64 14.64 7.12 1.66
C GLN A 64 13.23 7.51 1.14
N TRP A 65 12.57 6.59 0.45
CA TRP A 65 11.22 6.80 -0.07
C TRP A 65 10.20 7.00 1.06
N VAL A 66 10.22 6.13 2.08
CA VAL A 66 9.35 6.26 3.26
C VAL A 66 9.62 7.56 4.01
N ASP A 67 10.90 7.91 4.23
CA ASP A 67 11.27 9.13 4.95
C ASP A 67 10.81 10.39 4.21
N THR A 68 10.85 10.37 2.88
CA THR A 68 10.37 11.48 2.04
C THR A 68 8.86 11.69 2.22
N ILE A 69 8.06 10.62 2.17
CA ILE A 69 6.61 10.68 2.37
C ILE A 69 6.27 11.09 3.80
N ALA A 70 7.00 10.55 4.79
CA ALA A 70 6.83 10.90 6.19
C ALA A 70 7.12 12.39 6.43
N ALA A 71 8.20 12.92 5.88
CA ALA A 71 8.55 14.33 5.99
C ALA A 71 7.48 15.26 5.39
N GLN A 72 6.87 14.88 4.27
CA GLN A 72 5.75 15.62 3.68
C GLN A 72 4.51 15.59 4.58
N THR A 73 4.18 14.42 5.14
CA THR A 73 3.04 14.26 6.05
C THR A 73 3.24 15.06 7.34
N LEU A 74 4.44 15.03 7.92
CA LEU A 74 4.76 15.78 9.14
C LEU A 74 4.50 17.29 8.99
N LYS A 75 4.68 17.84 7.78
CA LYS A 75 4.39 19.26 7.48
C LYS A 75 2.90 19.59 7.56
N THR A 76 2.00 18.65 7.28
CA THR A 76 0.55 18.89 7.29
C THR A 76 -0.09 18.66 8.66
N LEU A 77 0.58 17.91 9.54
CA LEU A 77 0.03 17.55 10.85
C LEU A 77 -0.29 18.74 11.76
N PRO A 78 0.50 19.83 11.85
CA PRO A 78 0.15 20.96 12.72
C PRO A 78 -1.22 21.55 12.39
N THR A 79 -1.44 21.91 11.12
CA THR A 79 -2.72 22.44 10.65
C THR A 79 -3.86 21.44 10.81
N LEU A 80 -3.60 20.14 10.61
CA LEU A 80 -4.62 19.11 10.81
C LEU A 80 -5.02 18.99 12.29
N LYS A 81 -4.05 19.02 13.22
CA LYS A 81 -4.33 18.98 14.67
C LYS A 81 -5.19 20.17 15.10
N GLU A 82 -4.90 21.37 14.58
CA GLU A 82 -5.67 22.58 14.84
C GLU A 82 -7.10 22.47 14.31
N ARG A 83 -7.26 22.07 13.05
CA ARG A 83 -8.58 21.88 12.42
C ARG A 83 -9.43 20.85 13.15
N MET A 84 -8.80 19.77 13.62
CA MET A 84 -9.48 18.70 14.36
C MET A 84 -9.62 18.98 15.86
N GLN A 85 -9.02 20.07 16.34
CA GLN A 85 -9.00 20.47 17.75
C GLN A 85 -8.50 19.35 18.67
N VAL A 86 -7.37 18.71 18.30
CA VAL A 86 -6.74 17.64 19.08
C VAL A 86 -5.35 18.02 19.54
N SER A 87 -4.96 17.55 20.71
CA SER A 87 -3.56 17.49 21.16
C SER A 87 -2.98 16.11 20.86
N VAL A 88 -1.68 16.06 20.61
CA VAL A 88 -0.94 14.81 20.37
C VAL A 88 0.33 14.84 21.21
N THR A 89 0.49 13.85 22.08
CA THR A 89 1.65 13.73 22.97
C THR A 89 2.30 12.36 22.77
N ALA A 90 3.62 12.34 22.56
CA ALA A 90 4.37 11.08 22.55
C ALA A 90 4.35 10.45 23.95
N THR A 91 4.15 9.14 24.01
CA THR A 91 4.10 8.38 25.26
C THR A 91 4.65 6.97 25.03
N GLN A 92 4.73 6.19 26.11
CA GLN A 92 5.02 4.77 26.04
C GLN A 92 3.93 3.97 26.74
N LEU A 93 3.50 2.87 26.11
CA LEU A 93 2.66 1.86 26.73
C LEU A 93 3.55 0.64 26.99
N GLY A 94 4.06 0.52 28.22
CA GLY A 94 5.17 -0.38 28.52
C GLY A 94 6.44 0.09 27.81
N ASN A 95 7.03 -0.78 26.99
CA ASN A 95 8.24 -0.48 26.19
C ASN A 95 7.91 -0.17 24.72
N VAL A 96 6.65 0.12 24.40
CA VAL A 96 6.20 0.41 23.04
C VAL A 96 5.88 1.90 22.92
N ASN A 97 6.54 2.56 21.96
CA ASN A 97 6.25 3.97 21.62
C ASN A 97 4.83 4.12 21.11
N ALA A 98 4.13 5.11 21.64
CA ALA A 98 2.75 5.41 21.28
C ALA A 98 2.51 6.93 21.21
N PHE A 99 1.36 7.31 20.66
CA PHE A 99 0.90 8.69 20.66
C PHE A 99 -0.47 8.77 21.32
N MET A 100 -0.58 9.59 22.36
CA MET A 100 -1.86 9.92 22.97
C MET A 100 -2.48 11.09 22.20
N VAL A 101 -3.62 10.85 21.58
CA VAL A 101 -4.39 11.86 20.84
C VAL A 101 -5.63 12.20 21.66
N THR A 102 -5.77 13.46 22.08
CA THR A 102 -6.85 13.90 22.95
C THR A 102 -7.63 15.04 22.29
N SER A 103 -8.93 14.87 22.10
CA SER A 103 -9.79 15.95 21.64
C SER A 103 -9.93 17.02 22.72
N LYS A 104 -10.02 18.28 22.29
CA LYS A 104 -10.30 19.43 23.17
C LYS A 104 -11.57 19.24 24.01
N THR A 105 -12.57 18.55 23.45
CA THR A 105 -13.83 18.26 24.14
C THR A 105 -14.15 16.77 24.04
N ILE A 106 -14.18 16.08 25.18
CA ILE A 106 -14.58 14.68 25.25
C ILE A 106 -16.09 14.60 25.49
N ALA A 107 -16.81 13.88 24.63
CA ALA A 107 -18.25 13.70 24.80
C ALA A 107 -18.56 12.94 26.11
N PRO A 108 -19.66 13.26 26.83
CA PRO A 108 -19.96 12.66 28.14
C PRO A 108 -19.93 11.12 28.15
N TYR A 109 -20.42 10.50 27.08
CA TYR A 109 -20.47 9.04 26.93
C TYR A 109 -19.09 8.38 26.71
N ASN A 110 -18.03 9.16 26.47
CA ASN A 110 -16.66 8.70 26.24
C ASN A 110 -15.70 8.99 27.40
N GLN A 111 -16.14 9.63 28.49
CA GLN A 111 -15.23 10.07 29.56
C GLN A 111 -14.39 8.94 30.18
N ASN A 112 -14.92 7.72 30.23
CA ASN A 112 -14.24 6.54 30.79
C ASN A 112 -13.91 5.49 29.73
N ARG A 113 -13.66 5.94 28.49
CA ARG A 113 -13.35 5.06 27.36
C ARG A 113 -12.07 5.51 26.68
N ILE A 114 -11.29 4.54 26.23
CA ILE A 114 -10.12 4.76 25.38
C ILE A 114 -10.33 4.03 24.06
N LEU A 115 -9.90 4.66 22.96
CA LEU A 115 -9.77 3.99 21.67
C LEU A 115 -8.29 3.69 21.44
N LEU A 116 -7.95 2.41 21.36
CA LEU A 116 -6.63 1.98 20.95
C LEU A 116 -6.62 1.80 19.42
N HIS A 117 -5.86 2.63 18.72
CA HIS A 117 -5.76 2.62 17.26
C HIS A 117 -4.42 2.05 16.80
N TYR A 118 -4.47 1.06 15.91
CA TYR A 118 -3.30 0.50 15.24
C TYR A 118 -3.27 0.99 13.80
N ASN A 119 -2.29 1.83 13.48
CA ASN A 119 -2.09 2.30 12.10
C ASN A 119 -1.61 1.14 11.23
N SER A 120 -2.29 0.90 10.11
CA SER A 120 -1.85 -0.05 9.11
C SER A 120 -0.77 0.54 8.23
N HIS A 121 0.27 -0.23 7.94
CA HIS A 121 1.24 0.06 6.89
C HIS A 121 1.61 -1.26 6.20
N SER A 122 1.78 -1.23 4.89
CA SER A 122 2.35 -2.36 4.15
C SER A 122 3.87 -2.34 4.32
N ARG A 123 4.45 -3.44 4.80
CA ARG A 123 5.89 -3.68 4.74
C ARG A 123 6.11 -4.82 3.74
N ARG A 124 6.69 -4.50 2.58
CA ARG A 124 7.12 -5.53 1.63
C ARG A 124 8.50 -6.00 2.07
N TYR A 125 8.59 -7.24 2.56
CA TYR A 125 9.88 -7.87 2.86
C TYR A 125 10.59 -8.18 1.55
N HIS A 126 11.63 -7.42 1.23
CA HIS A 126 12.61 -7.83 0.23
C HIS A 126 13.62 -8.73 0.95
N HIS A 127 13.57 -10.04 0.67
CA HIS A 127 14.72 -10.90 0.93
C HIS A 127 15.79 -10.51 -0.07
N ASP A 128 16.70 -9.63 0.32
CA ASP A 128 17.98 -9.51 -0.36
C ASP A 128 18.68 -10.88 -0.20
N LYS A 129 18.84 -11.59 -1.32
CA LYS A 129 19.77 -12.71 -1.44
C LYS A 129 21.09 -12.21 -1.97
#